data_AF-A0A7X3UY96-F1
#
_entry.id   AF-A0A7X3UY96-F1
#
_cell.length_a   1.000
_cell.length_b   1.000
_cell.length_c   1.000
_cell.angle_alpha   90.00
_cell.angle_beta   90.00
_cell.angle_gamma   90.00
#
_symmetry.space_group_name_H-M   'P 1'
#
loop_
_entity.id
_entity.type
_entity.pdbx_description
1 polymer ?
#
loop_
_entity_poly.entity_id
_entity_poly.type
_entity_poly.pdbx_seq_one_letter_code
_entity_poly.pdbx_strand_id
1 'polypeptide(L)'
;MSKLFGIIPLACIAIWAVPAPGNDASSNTPVPECELAKEWVAANLDALPTTLDAFGEHSLTFRRAIYGALDTEIRISLWRENLAAVAHEATLPEQRLFLERVSRDLDGYVRGTAPASEIDAVAEEARAILGMDLAGRAIAVLGPVPESAGSAAVSGAFPGEGQDDPQCACSTKDDWCGGIFDFFGPVCVKSYPCDPTLFGCGTLFVRRCDGLCEF
;
A
#
# COMPACT_ATOMS: atom_id res chain seq x y z
N MET A 1 -34.04 83.05 12.78
CA MET A 1 -33.45 83.63 14.01
C MET A 1 -33.01 82.48 14.92
N SER A 2 -31.74 82.51 15.36
CA SER A 2 -31.16 81.71 16.46
C SER A 2 -30.97 80.20 16.23
N LYS A 3 -29.84 79.57 16.56
CA LYS A 3 -28.54 79.95 17.12
C LYS A 3 -27.56 78.79 16.85
N LEU A 4 -26.31 79.13 16.55
CA LEU A 4 -25.14 78.25 16.62
C LEU A 4 -24.97 77.68 18.03
N PHE A 5 -24.56 76.41 18.15
CA PHE A 5 -23.64 75.93 19.18
C PHE A 5 -22.96 74.65 18.70
N GLY A 6 -21.64 74.73 18.52
CA GLY A 6 -20.77 73.59 18.27
C GLY A 6 -20.34 72.94 19.58
N ILE A 7 -20.14 71.62 19.53
CA ILE A 7 -19.39 70.84 20.52
C ILE A 7 -18.64 69.75 19.74
N ILE A 8 -17.31 69.83 19.78
CA ILE A 8 -16.40 68.76 19.36
C ILE A 8 -16.09 67.94 20.62
N PRO A 9 -16.34 66.62 20.67
CA PRO A 9 -15.74 65.76 21.66
C PRO A 9 -14.69 64.84 21.04
N LEU A 10 -13.47 65.04 21.54
CA LEU A 10 -12.34 64.13 21.67
C LEU A 10 -12.39 62.78 20.94
N ALA A 11 -11.40 62.61 20.07
CA ALA A 11 -10.89 61.33 19.59
C ALA A 11 -10.46 60.43 20.77
N CYS A 12 -11.11 59.28 20.93
CA CYS A 12 -10.51 58.12 21.58
C CYS A 12 -9.59 57.43 20.57
N ILE A 13 -8.29 57.64 20.73
CA ILE A 13 -7.26 56.87 20.03
C ILE A 13 -7.34 55.44 20.58
N ALA A 14 -7.98 54.54 19.85
CA ALA A 14 -7.84 53.11 20.07
C ALA A 14 -6.40 52.73 19.72
N ILE A 15 -5.60 52.41 20.73
CA ILE A 15 -4.31 51.76 20.54
C ILE A 15 -4.62 50.34 20.08
N TRP A 16 -4.58 50.12 18.77
CA TRP A 16 -4.55 48.79 18.20
C TRP A 16 -3.20 48.19 18.58
N ALA A 17 -3.20 47.23 19.50
CA ALA A 17 -2.05 46.38 19.72
C ALA A 17 -1.76 45.63 18.42
N VAL A 18 -0.66 45.99 17.75
CA VAL A 18 -0.15 45.22 16.61
C VAL A 18 0.32 43.89 17.18
N PRO A 19 -0.32 42.75 16.86
CA PRO A 19 0.23 41.45 17.24
C PRO A 19 1.62 41.34 16.61
N ALA A 20 2.61 40.96 17.41
CA ALA A 20 3.94 40.64 16.91
C ALA A 20 3.80 39.62 15.76
N PRO A 21 4.62 39.71 14.69
CA PRO A 21 4.65 38.67 13.68
C PRO A 21 4.94 37.35 14.39
N GLY A 22 3.93 36.49 14.48
CA GLY A 22 4.10 35.12 14.90
C GLY A 22 5.11 34.51 13.95
N ASN A 23 6.14 33.89 14.51
CA ASN A 23 7.00 33.01 13.74
C ASN A 23 6.12 31.81 13.35
N ASP A 24 5.38 31.93 12.25
CA ASP A 24 4.79 30.82 11.53
C ASP A 24 5.97 30.00 11.00
N ALA A 25 6.55 29.20 11.89
CA ALA A 25 7.37 28.08 11.54
C ALA A 25 6.44 27.16 10.75
N SER A 26 6.37 27.41 9.44
CA SER A 26 5.86 26.49 8.43
C SER A 26 6.48 25.14 8.74
N SER A 27 5.72 24.28 9.40
CA SER A 27 6.07 22.90 9.64
C SER A 27 6.11 22.25 8.27
N ASN A 28 7.29 22.27 7.64
CA ASN A 28 7.60 21.54 6.42
C ASN A 28 7.68 20.04 6.74
N THR A 29 6.63 19.49 7.33
CA THR A 29 6.50 18.04 7.49
C THR A 29 6.31 17.46 6.11
N PRO A 30 7.20 16.57 5.64
CA PRO A 30 7.01 15.89 4.37
C PRO A 30 5.65 15.18 4.35
N VAL A 31 4.90 15.32 3.26
CA VAL A 31 3.65 14.57 3.09
C VAL A 31 3.98 13.08 3.00
N PRO A 32 3.32 12.20 3.77
CA PRO A 32 3.51 10.77 3.69
C PRO A 32 3.28 10.22 2.28
N GLU A 33 4.05 9.21 1.87
CA GLU A 33 3.94 8.62 0.53
C GLU A 33 2.54 8.03 0.28
N CYS A 34 1.89 7.48 1.32
CA CYS A 34 0.55 6.93 1.23
C CYS A 34 -0.50 8.00 0.86
N GLU A 35 -0.39 9.21 1.43
CA GLU A 35 -1.25 10.34 1.07
C GLU A 35 -0.96 10.81 -0.35
N LEU A 36 0.31 10.92 -0.74
CA LEU A 36 0.70 11.22 -2.12
C LEU A 36 0.13 10.18 -3.12
N ALA A 37 0.16 8.90 -2.75
CA ALA A 37 -0.40 7.82 -3.57
C ALA A 37 -1.92 7.92 -3.70
N LYS A 38 -2.63 8.18 -2.59
CA LYS A 38 -4.09 8.38 -2.59
C LYS A 38 -4.48 9.58 -3.47
N GLU A 39 -3.81 10.72 -3.29
CA GLU A 39 -4.04 11.93 -4.08
C GLU A 39 -3.76 11.71 -5.56
N TRP A 40 -2.64 11.06 -5.89
CA TRP A 40 -2.27 10.76 -7.26
C TRP A 40 -3.29 9.83 -7.92
N VAL A 41 -3.73 8.76 -7.23
CA VAL A 41 -4.76 7.85 -7.76
C VAL A 41 -6.07 8.59 -8.01
N ALA A 42 -6.50 9.45 -7.08
CA ALA A 42 -7.72 10.25 -7.23
C ALA A 42 -7.63 11.20 -8.44
N ALA A 43 -6.46 11.78 -8.70
CA ALA A 43 -6.23 12.67 -9.85
C ALA A 43 -6.09 11.93 -11.19
N ASN A 44 -5.81 10.62 -11.18
CA ASN A 44 -5.51 9.83 -12.37
C ASN A 44 -6.46 8.63 -12.56
N LEU A 45 -7.68 8.68 -11.99
CA LEU A 45 -8.64 7.55 -12.06
C LEU A 45 -8.89 7.04 -13.49
N ASP A 46 -8.98 7.95 -14.47
CA ASP A 46 -9.22 7.61 -15.89
C ASP A 46 -7.95 7.17 -16.65
N ALA A 47 -6.79 7.19 -15.99
CA ALA A 47 -5.48 6.93 -16.58
C ALA A 47 -4.60 6.01 -15.71
N LEU A 48 -5.20 5.20 -14.84
CA LEU A 48 -4.47 4.24 -14.02
C LEU A 48 -3.77 3.19 -14.90
N PRO A 49 -2.58 2.70 -14.53
CA PRO A 49 -1.86 1.71 -15.31
C PRO A 49 -2.62 0.38 -15.30
N THR A 50 -2.77 -0.21 -16.49
CA THR A 50 -3.54 -1.45 -16.70
C THR A 50 -2.70 -2.62 -17.21
N THR A 51 -1.38 -2.45 -17.30
CA THR A 51 -0.41 -3.49 -17.69
C THR A 51 0.61 -3.68 -16.58
N LEU A 52 1.19 -4.87 -16.47
CA LEU A 52 2.14 -5.18 -15.40
C LEU A 52 3.38 -4.28 -15.45
N ASP A 53 3.88 -3.98 -16.66
CA ASP A 53 5.05 -3.12 -16.86
C ASP A 53 4.81 -1.71 -16.32
N ALA A 54 3.73 -1.04 -16.76
CA ALA A 54 3.40 0.31 -16.31
C ALA A 54 3.05 0.33 -14.81
N PHE A 55 2.36 -0.69 -14.32
CA PHE A 55 2.08 -0.85 -12.89
C PHE A 55 3.37 -1.00 -12.07
N GLY A 56 4.35 -1.73 -12.59
CA GLY A 56 5.65 -2.00 -11.99
C GLY A 56 6.59 -0.80 -11.87
N GLU A 57 6.36 0.28 -12.63
CA GLU A 57 7.12 1.53 -12.54
C GLU A 57 6.88 2.29 -11.23
N HIS A 58 5.81 1.95 -10.51
CA HIS A 58 5.42 2.59 -9.27
C HIS A 58 6.00 1.88 -8.02
N SER A 59 6.21 2.65 -6.94
CA SER A 59 6.55 2.08 -5.63
C SER A 59 5.46 1.13 -5.13
N LEU A 60 5.78 0.24 -4.19
CA LEU A 60 4.80 -0.70 -3.65
C LEU A 60 3.59 0.01 -3.01
N THR A 61 3.83 1.15 -2.36
CA THR A 61 2.81 2.03 -1.79
C THR A 61 1.81 2.49 -2.87
N PHE A 62 2.33 3.04 -3.97
CA PHE A 62 1.50 3.45 -5.12
C PHE A 62 0.80 2.26 -5.77
N ARG A 63 1.49 1.15 -5.99
CA ARG A 63 0.91 -0.07 -6.57
C ARG A 63 -0.30 -0.56 -5.77
N ARG A 64 -0.23 -0.58 -4.44
CA ARG A 64 -1.36 -0.95 -3.58
C ARG A 64 -2.53 0.01 -3.70
N ALA A 65 -2.27 1.32 -3.70
CA ALA A 65 -3.29 2.34 -3.87
C ALA A 65 -3.97 2.23 -5.24
N ILE A 66 -3.19 2.09 -6.32
CA ILE A 66 -3.67 1.87 -7.69
C ILE A 66 -4.52 0.61 -7.74
N TYR A 67 -4.02 -0.52 -7.24
CA TYR A 67 -4.73 -1.81 -7.25
C TYR A 67 -6.10 -1.71 -6.56
N GLY A 68 -6.17 -0.98 -5.44
CA GLY A 68 -7.43 -0.72 -4.74
C GLY A 68 -8.47 0.05 -5.56
N ALA A 69 -8.04 0.88 -6.50
CA ALA A 69 -8.90 1.69 -7.38
C ALA A 69 -9.21 1.05 -8.73
N LEU A 70 -8.43 0.07 -9.18
CA LEU A 70 -8.67 -0.63 -10.46
C LEU A 70 -9.94 -1.48 -10.44
N ASP A 71 -10.55 -1.67 -11.61
CA ASP A 71 -11.62 -2.64 -11.79
C ASP A 71 -11.14 -4.09 -11.61
N THR A 72 -12.03 -4.98 -11.20
CA THR A 72 -11.73 -6.39 -10.94
C THR A 72 -11.10 -7.10 -12.15
N GLU A 73 -11.56 -6.83 -13.38
CA GLU A 73 -10.98 -7.44 -14.59
C GLU A 73 -9.53 -7.04 -14.80
N ILE A 74 -9.20 -5.77 -14.52
CA ILE A 74 -7.82 -5.26 -14.67
C ILE A 74 -6.92 -5.91 -13.61
N ARG A 75 -7.40 -6.02 -12.36
CA ARG A 75 -6.67 -6.73 -11.29
C ARG A 75 -6.36 -8.18 -11.67
N ILE A 76 -7.33 -8.89 -12.23
CA ILE A 76 -7.14 -10.27 -12.73
C ILE A 76 -6.09 -10.29 -13.85
N SER A 77 -6.17 -9.37 -14.82
CA SER A 77 -5.19 -9.28 -15.91
C SER A 77 -3.77 -9.11 -15.39
N LEU A 78 -3.56 -8.15 -14.47
CA LEU A 78 -2.25 -7.89 -13.88
C LEU A 78 -1.69 -9.14 -13.18
N TRP A 79 -2.50 -9.85 -12.40
CA TRP A 79 -2.07 -11.09 -11.75
C TRP A 79 -1.74 -12.20 -12.75
N ARG A 80 -2.48 -12.32 -13.86
CA ARG A 80 -2.13 -13.28 -14.91
C ARG A 80 -0.78 -12.96 -15.55
N GLU A 81 -0.54 -11.70 -15.87
CA GLU A 81 0.75 -11.24 -16.40
C GLU A 81 1.88 -11.56 -15.41
N ASN A 82 1.67 -11.30 -14.12
CA ASN A 82 2.66 -11.59 -13.07
C ASN A 82 2.95 -13.08 -12.93
N LEU A 83 1.92 -13.92 -12.86
CA LEU A 83 2.09 -15.37 -12.76
C LEU A 83 2.77 -15.95 -13.99
N ALA A 84 2.47 -15.43 -15.18
CA ALA A 84 3.14 -15.83 -16.42
C ALA A 84 4.63 -15.45 -16.39
N ALA A 85 4.96 -14.24 -15.95
CA ALA A 85 6.35 -13.80 -15.80
C ALA A 85 7.12 -14.70 -14.82
N VAL A 86 6.55 -14.96 -13.64
CA VAL A 86 7.18 -15.80 -12.62
C VAL A 86 7.28 -17.27 -13.06
N ALA A 87 6.33 -17.79 -13.85
CA ALA A 87 6.40 -19.14 -14.40
C ALA A 87 7.60 -19.36 -15.32
N HIS A 88 8.14 -18.31 -15.96
CA HIS A 88 9.39 -18.40 -16.71
C HIS A 88 10.62 -18.61 -15.82
N GLU A 89 10.58 -18.20 -14.55
CA GLU A 89 11.64 -18.43 -13.56
C GLU A 89 11.55 -19.82 -12.91
N ALA A 90 10.39 -20.49 -13.00
CA ALA A 90 10.15 -21.79 -12.36
C ALA A 90 10.97 -22.91 -13.01
N THR A 91 11.87 -23.50 -12.22
CA THR A 91 12.81 -24.52 -12.70
C THR A 91 12.27 -25.95 -12.55
N LEU A 92 11.39 -26.17 -11.58
CA LEU A 92 10.83 -27.49 -11.28
C LEU A 92 9.42 -27.68 -11.88
N PRO A 93 9.05 -28.89 -12.35
CA PRO A 93 7.72 -29.16 -12.89
C PRO A 93 6.57 -28.84 -11.92
N GLU A 94 6.74 -29.17 -10.64
CA GLU A 94 5.75 -28.91 -9.59
C GLU A 94 5.49 -27.42 -9.36
N GLN A 95 6.53 -26.57 -9.50
CA GLN A 95 6.39 -25.11 -9.41
C GLN A 95 5.53 -24.58 -10.56
N ARG A 96 5.74 -25.08 -11.79
CA ARG A 96 4.95 -24.68 -12.95
C ARG A 96 3.50 -25.13 -12.82
N LEU A 97 3.27 -26.37 -12.41
CA LEU A 97 1.92 -26.90 -12.19
C LEU A 97 1.17 -26.11 -11.11
N PHE A 98 1.86 -25.72 -10.04
CA PHE A 98 1.31 -24.83 -9.02
C PHE A 98 0.87 -23.49 -9.63
N LEU A 99 1.76 -22.80 -10.35
CA LEU A 99 1.48 -21.49 -10.95
C LEU A 99 0.37 -21.56 -12.01
N GLU A 100 0.34 -22.60 -12.83
CA GLU A 100 -0.71 -22.85 -13.82
C GLU A 100 -2.08 -23.03 -13.14
N ARG A 101 -2.13 -23.80 -12.05
CA ARG A 101 -3.37 -23.99 -11.27
C ARG A 101 -3.84 -22.67 -10.65
N VAL A 102 -2.95 -21.92 -10.01
CA VAL A 102 -3.29 -20.62 -9.42
C VAL A 102 -3.81 -19.66 -10.49
N SER A 103 -3.18 -19.63 -11.67
CA SER A 103 -3.62 -18.81 -12.81
C SER A 103 -5.01 -19.20 -13.33
N ARG A 104 -5.30 -20.50 -13.40
CA ARG A 104 -6.62 -21.01 -13.80
C ARG A 104 -7.72 -20.61 -12.82
N ASP A 105 -7.44 -20.68 -11.53
CA ASP A 105 -8.43 -20.47 -10.47
C ASP A 105 -8.50 -18.99 -9.99
N LEU A 106 -7.67 -18.12 -10.59
CA LEU A 106 -7.45 -16.72 -10.22
C LEU A 106 -8.73 -15.87 -10.16
N ASP A 107 -9.65 -16.04 -11.11
CA ASP A 107 -10.93 -15.34 -11.12
C ASP A 107 -11.70 -15.57 -9.82
N GLY A 108 -11.68 -16.80 -9.33
CA GLY A 108 -12.35 -17.18 -8.09
C GLY A 108 -11.81 -16.43 -6.88
N TYR A 109 -10.48 -16.35 -6.81
CA TYR A 109 -9.74 -15.67 -5.74
C TYR A 109 -9.96 -14.15 -5.76
N VAL A 110 -9.71 -13.50 -6.89
CA VAL A 110 -9.75 -12.02 -6.99
C VAL A 110 -11.19 -11.48 -6.88
N ARG A 111 -12.20 -12.20 -7.38
CA ARG A 111 -13.61 -11.83 -7.22
C ARG A 111 -14.16 -12.12 -5.82
N GLY A 112 -13.41 -12.83 -4.97
CA GLY A 112 -13.86 -13.25 -3.65
C GLY A 112 -14.99 -14.30 -3.67
N THR A 113 -15.06 -15.09 -4.75
CA THR A 113 -16.03 -16.21 -4.85
C THR A 113 -15.46 -17.52 -4.31
N ALA A 114 -14.14 -17.64 -4.22
CA ALA A 114 -13.47 -18.72 -3.52
C ALA A 114 -13.56 -18.54 -1.99
N PRO A 115 -13.74 -19.62 -1.23
CA PRO A 115 -13.63 -19.60 0.23
C PRO A 115 -12.29 -19.02 0.71
N ALA A 116 -12.31 -18.27 1.81
CA ALA A 116 -11.10 -17.71 2.41
C ALA A 116 -10.03 -18.77 2.74
N SER A 117 -10.45 -19.97 3.15
CA SER A 117 -9.56 -21.09 3.45
C SER A 117 -8.81 -21.64 2.23
N GLU A 118 -9.37 -21.48 1.02
CA GLU A 118 -8.67 -21.89 -0.20
C GLU A 118 -7.54 -20.92 -0.53
N ILE A 119 -7.74 -19.61 -0.30
CA ILE A 119 -6.68 -18.60 -0.45
C ILE A 119 -5.54 -18.84 0.55
N ASP A 120 -5.88 -19.19 1.80
CA ASP A 120 -4.89 -19.51 2.82
C ASP A 120 -4.08 -20.77 2.44
N ALA A 121 -4.75 -21.80 1.92
CA ALA A 121 -4.09 -23.00 1.40
C ALA A 121 -3.15 -22.70 0.21
N VAL A 122 -3.53 -21.78 -0.68
CA VAL A 122 -2.66 -21.31 -1.77
C VAL A 122 -1.39 -20.67 -1.21
N ALA A 123 -1.51 -19.87 -0.15
CA ALA A 123 -0.36 -19.23 0.50
C ALA A 123 0.61 -20.28 1.10
N GLU A 124 0.09 -21.23 1.86
CA GLU A 124 0.88 -22.32 2.46
C GLU A 124 1.57 -23.18 1.41
N GLU A 125 0.84 -23.58 0.37
CA GLU A 125 1.37 -24.42 -0.70
C GLU A 125 2.41 -23.67 -1.55
N ALA A 126 2.22 -22.38 -1.80
CA ALA A 126 3.22 -21.55 -2.47
C ALA A 126 4.55 -21.57 -1.71
N ARG A 127 4.52 -21.35 -0.39
CA ARG A 127 5.72 -21.38 0.46
C ARG A 127 6.40 -22.75 0.40
N ALA A 128 5.61 -23.83 0.42
CA ALA A 128 6.13 -25.20 0.38
C ALA A 128 6.76 -25.60 -0.98
N ILE A 129 6.14 -25.20 -2.11
CA ILE A 129 6.56 -25.62 -3.46
C ILE A 129 7.58 -24.65 -4.07
N LEU A 130 7.35 -23.35 -3.91
CA LEU A 130 8.16 -22.30 -4.54
C LEU A 130 9.32 -21.85 -3.64
N GLY A 131 9.20 -22.04 -2.32
CA GLY A 131 10.04 -21.36 -1.33
C GLY A 131 9.63 -19.88 -1.17
N MET A 132 10.08 -19.24 -0.09
CA MET A 132 9.63 -17.89 0.28
C MET A 132 9.88 -16.84 -0.80
N ASP A 133 11.05 -16.84 -1.42
CA ASP A 133 11.43 -15.80 -2.39
C ASP A 133 10.56 -15.86 -3.65
N LEU A 134 10.40 -17.05 -4.24
CA LEU A 134 9.60 -17.23 -5.46
C LEU A 134 8.10 -17.15 -5.15
N ALA A 135 7.64 -17.64 -3.98
CA ALA A 135 6.27 -17.44 -3.53
C ALA A 135 5.93 -15.96 -3.36
N GLY A 136 6.83 -15.18 -2.77
CA GLY A 136 6.66 -13.74 -2.61
C GLY A 136 6.43 -13.03 -3.94
N ARG A 137 7.26 -13.31 -4.94
CA ARG A 137 7.10 -12.77 -6.30
C ARG A 137 5.85 -13.29 -7.01
N ALA A 138 5.49 -14.56 -6.78
CA ALA A 138 4.34 -15.19 -7.42
C ALA A 138 3.00 -14.62 -6.93
N ILE A 139 2.84 -14.48 -5.61
CA ILE A 139 1.53 -14.26 -5.00
C ILE A 139 1.49 -13.17 -3.92
N ALA A 140 2.61 -12.63 -3.45
CA ALA A 140 2.62 -11.62 -2.37
C ALA A 140 2.94 -10.20 -2.86
N VAL A 141 3.63 -10.06 -3.99
CA VAL A 141 3.98 -8.78 -4.60
C VAL A 141 3.57 -8.80 -6.06
N LEU A 142 2.76 -7.82 -6.47
CA LEU A 142 2.31 -7.69 -7.86
C LEU A 142 3.27 -6.78 -8.65
N GLY A 143 3.96 -7.34 -9.64
CA GLY A 143 4.96 -6.65 -10.45
C GLY A 143 6.39 -6.85 -9.95
N PRO A 144 7.38 -6.24 -10.62
CA PRO A 144 8.79 -6.49 -10.33
C PRO A 144 9.14 -6.17 -8.87
N VAL A 145 9.98 -7.04 -8.31
CA VAL A 145 10.69 -6.80 -7.05
C VAL A 145 12.09 -6.32 -7.41
N PRO A 146 12.53 -5.12 -6.98
CA PRO A 146 13.89 -4.67 -7.26
C PRO A 146 14.90 -5.70 -6.73
N GLU A 147 15.86 -6.12 -7.56
CA GLU A 147 16.89 -7.11 -7.15
C GLU A 147 17.65 -6.67 -5.89
N SER A 148 17.82 -5.36 -5.71
CA SER A 148 18.48 -4.76 -4.54
C SER A 148 17.66 -4.86 -3.26
N ALA A 149 16.37 -5.17 -3.34
CA ALA A 149 15.48 -5.20 -2.19
C ALA A 149 15.47 -6.55 -1.47
N GLY A 150 16.08 -7.61 -2.03
CA GLY A 150 16.19 -8.93 -1.41
C GLY A 150 14.88 -9.45 -0.79
N SER A 151 14.98 -10.30 0.24
CA SER A 151 13.82 -10.72 1.05
C SER A 151 13.03 -9.53 1.63
N ALA A 152 13.66 -8.36 1.82
CA ALA A 152 13.06 -7.20 2.46
C ALA A 152 11.93 -6.53 1.64
N ALA A 153 11.94 -6.66 0.30
CA ALA A 153 10.83 -6.17 -0.53
C ALA A 153 9.56 -7.02 -0.41
N VAL A 154 9.71 -8.34 -0.23
CA VAL A 154 8.56 -9.22 0.04
C VAL A 154 8.04 -8.95 1.45
N SER A 155 8.97 -8.72 2.38
CA SER A 155 8.70 -8.44 3.78
C SER A 155 7.90 -7.16 4.08
N GLY A 156 7.64 -6.29 3.09
CA GLY A 156 7.20 -4.93 3.38
C GLY A 156 8.13 -4.23 4.38
N ALA A 157 9.39 -4.66 4.48
CA ALA A 157 10.31 -4.25 5.52
C ALA A 157 10.77 -2.82 5.23
N PHE A 158 10.10 -1.91 5.92
CA PHE A 158 10.51 -0.58 6.37
C PHE A 158 11.31 0.29 5.38
N PRO A 159 10.68 1.31 4.77
CA PRO A 159 11.32 2.61 4.75
C PRO A 159 11.48 3.08 6.21
N GLY A 160 12.70 2.95 6.73
CA GLY A 160 13.33 3.59 7.90
C GLY A 160 12.49 4.03 9.11
N GLU A 161 13.01 3.75 10.31
CA GLU A 161 12.72 4.51 11.53
C GLU A 161 12.58 6.02 11.21
N GLY A 162 11.37 6.57 11.28
CA GLY A 162 11.12 8.00 11.10
C GLY A 162 10.03 8.42 10.10
N GLN A 163 9.22 7.52 9.55
CA GLN A 163 8.00 7.92 8.81
C GLN A 163 6.78 7.94 9.76
N ASP A 164 6.34 9.15 10.10
CA ASP A 164 5.27 9.48 11.07
C ASP A 164 3.85 9.07 10.63
N ASP A 165 3.68 8.28 9.58
CA ASP A 165 2.37 7.80 9.14
C ASP A 165 2.46 6.38 8.55
N PRO A 166 2.27 5.35 9.39
CA PRO A 166 2.38 3.99 8.91
C PRO A 166 1.11 3.65 8.12
N GLN A 167 1.14 3.65 6.80
CA GLN A 167 0.10 2.90 6.07
C GLN A 167 0.22 1.42 6.44
N CYS A 168 -0.90 0.74 6.70
CA CYS A 168 -0.84 -0.69 6.98
C CYS A 168 -0.19 -1.41 5.79
N ALA A 169 0.87 -2.17 6.05
CA ALA A 169 1.71 -2.78 5.02
C ALA A 169 1.53 -4.30 4.90
N CYS A 170 0.81 -4.91 5.85
CA CYS A 170 0.56 -6.34 5.90
C CYS A 170 -0.88 -6.66 6.34
N SER A 171 -1.27 -7.93 6.18
CA SER A 171 -2.54 -8.45 6.68
C SER A 171 -2.30 -9.40 7.85
N THR A 172 -2.98 -9.18 8.96
CA THR A 172 -2.95 -10.08 10.13
C THR A 172 -3.60 -11.44 9.86
N LYS A 173 -4.22 -11.63 8.68
CA LYS A 173 -4.83 -12.89 8.24
C LYS A 173 -3.95 -13.71 7.32
N ASP A 174 -3.05 -13.07 6.59
CA ASP A 174 -2.16 -13.72 5.66
C ASP A 174 -0.88 -12.90 5.55
N ASP A 175 0.05 -13.29 6.40
CA ASP A 175 1.26 -12.56 6.65
C ASP A 175 2.34 -12.88 5.61
N TRP A 176 2.86 -11.82 5.00
CA TRP A 176 3.98 -11.85 4.07
C TRP A 176 5.14 -10.95 4.53
N CYS A 177 5.15 -10.55 5.81
CA CYS A 177 6.18 -9.73 6.43
C CYS A 177 7.58 -10.32 6.38
N GLY A 178 7.71 -11.61 6.07
CA GLY A 178 8.91 -12.22 5.48
C GLY A 178 10.15 -12.34 6.37
N GLY A 179 10.72 -13.53 6.40
CA GLY A 179 12.10 -13.86 6.74
C GLY A 179 12.37 -15.34 6.48
N ILE A 180 13.60 -15.75 6.11
CA ILE A 180 13.99 -17.16 5.80
C ILE A 180 13.76 -18.11 7.00
N PHE A 181 13.53 -17.55 8.18
CA PHE A 181 13.25 -18.28 9.41
C PHE A 181 11.85 -17.90 9.90
N ASP A 182 10.84 -18.70 9.58
CA ASP A 182 9.45 -18.55 10.07
C ASP A 182 9.34 -18.47 11.62
N PHE A 183 10.43 -18.75 12.35
CA PHE A 183 10.48 -18.73 13.81
C PHE A 183 11.03 -17.43 14.43
N PHE A 184 11.75 -16.60 13.66
CA PHE A 184 12.35 -15.33 14.13
C PHE A 184 12.18 -14.19 13.12
N GLY A 185 11.33 -14.41 12.11
CA GLY A 185 11.00 -13.39 11.12
C GLY A 185 10.02 -12.36 11.68
N PRO A 186 9.97 -11.17 11.08
CA PRO A 186 8.95 -10.19 11.39
C PRO A 186 7.56 -10.76 11.13
N VAL A 187 6.63 -10.43 12.02
CA VAL A 187 5.23 -10.82 11.94
C VAL A 187 4.35 -9.59 11.74
N CYS A 188 3.22 -9.79 11.08
CA CYS A 188 2.21 -8.76 10.94
C CYS A 188 1.50 -8.53 12.27
N VAL A 189 1.78 -7.41 12.92
CA VAL A 189 1.08 -6.99 14.12
C VAL A 189 0.04 -5.94 13.80
N LYS A 190 -1.12 -6.02 14.46
CA LYS A 190 -2.15 -5.01 14.34
C LYS A 190 -1.65 -3.71 14.97
N SER A 191 -1.42 -2.70 14.15
CA SER A 191 -0.88 -1.41 14.60
C SER A 191 -1.98 -0.35 14.69
N TYR A 192 -1.97 0.42 15.77
CA TYR A 192 -2.77 1.64 15.95
C TYR A 192 -1.80 2.82 15.93
N PRO A 193 -1.20 3.09 14.76
CA PRO A 193 -1.76 4.23 14.02
C PRO A 193 -1.83 4.01 12.50
N CYS A 194 -2.09 2.79 12.00
CA CYS A 194 -2.17 2.58 10.56
C CYS A 194 -3.59 2.66 9.97
N ASP A 195 -3.72 3.33 8.82
CA ASP A 195 -4.95 3.40 8.05
C ASP A 195 -5.15 2.11 7.23
N PRO A 196 -6.20 1.31 7.52
CA PRO A 196 -6.37 0.03 6.88
C PRO A 196 -7.04 0.15 5.50
N THR A 197 -6.52 -0.58 4.51
CA THR A 197 -7.10 -0.63 3.15
C THR A 197 -7.80 -1.97 2.92
N LEU A 198 -8.85 -2.00 2.10
CA LEU A 198 -9.61 -3.24 1.81
C LEU A 198 -8.82 -4.27 0.98
N PHE A 199 -7.85 -3.80 0.20
CA PHE A 199 -7.04 -4.60 -0.72
C PHE A 199 -5.57 -4.15 -0.65
N GLY A 200 -4.69 -4.92 -1.27
CA GLY A 200 -3.26 -4.59 -1.41
C GLY A 200 -2.33 -5.38 -0.49
N CYS A 201 -2.87 -6.27 0.35
CA CYS A 201 -2.09 -7.14 1.22
C CYS A 201 -2.52 -8.61 1.10
N GLY A 202 -1.69 -9.50 1.63
CA GLY A 202 -1.91 -10.93 1.56
C GLY A 202 -1.71 -11.50 0.16
N THR A 203 -2.04 -12.78 0.04
CA THR A 203 -2.04 -13.56 -1.19
C THR A 203 -2.94 -12.90 -2.21
N LEU A 204 -2.37 -12.61 -3.38
CA LEU A 204 -3.04 -12.00 -4.53
C LEU A 204 -3.63 -10.60 -4.23
N PHE A 205 -3.13 -9.91 -3.20
CA PHE A 205 -3.62 -8.60 -2.75
C PHE A 205 -5.13 -8.56 -2.40
N VAL A 206 -5.74 -9.71 -2.10
CA VAL A 206 -7.19 -9.81 -1.82
C VAL A 206 -7.53 -9.58 -0.35
N ARG A 207 -6.53 -9.42 0.53
CA ARG A 207 -6.75 -9.19 1.95
C ARG A 207 -6.65 -7.71 2.28
N ARG A 208 -7.33 -7.38 3.38
CA ARG A 208 -7.24 -6.09 4.04
C ARG A 208 -5.81 -5.90 4.56
N CYS A 209 -5.21 -4.74 4.30
CA CYS A 209 -4.03 -4.30 5.02
C CYS A 209 -4.47 -3.74 6.37
N ASP A 210 -4.03 -4.33 7.48
CA ASP A 210 -4.45 -3.95 8.84
C ASP A 210 -3.36 -4.06 9.91
N GLY A 211 -2.10 -4.18 9.48
CA GLY A 211 -0.95 -4.21 10.37
C GLY A 211 0.34 -3.70 9.76
N LEU A 212 1.39 -3.74 10.57
CA LEU A 212 2.78 -3.49 10.19
C LEU A 212 3.63 -4.72 10.50
N CYS A 213 4.70 -4.89 9.73
CA CYS A 213 5.65 -5.96 9.94
C CYS A 213 6.59 -5.57 11.08
N GLU A 214 6.61 -6.32 12.18
CA GLU A 214 7.45 -6.04 13.36
C GLU A 214 8.24 -7.29 13.77
N PHE A 215 9.46 -7.11 14.29
CA PHE A 215 10.35 -8.20 14.75
C PHE A 215 10.09 -8.62 16.20
#